data_AF-A0A2E8WDS2-F1
#
_entry.id   AF-A0A2E8WDS2-F1
#
_cell.length_a   1.000
_cell.length_b   1.000
_cell.length_c   1.000
_cell.angle_alpha   90.00
_cell.angle_beta   90.00
_cell.angle_gamma   90.00
#
_symmetry.space_group_name_H-M   'P 1'
#
loop_
_entity.id
_entity.type
_entity.pdbx_description
1 polymer ?
#
loop_
_entity_poly.entity_id
_entity_poly.type
_entity_poly.pdbx_seq_one_letter_code
_entity_poly.pdbx_strand_id
1 'polypeptide(L)'
;MSIRLIAAVLAFASLSHQASAGLDELPDYHRSVVSLVLPEPSSEVWSPEQVDQWIRERGTRSSSLLTSGQLLRGREADVENARLVINRLLTLQHNVPGEKHHGLWMTSLDPTKDRRDQNWREFVATGLIASRDRFADQLGSDLGKEIDQALHLAAQGSAVRDVNPGYTNIALMSAFLMDYVGVTQSDSALAAAGMNKSRAIFELFQVHSTFPEFNSPTYYGVNLMALGMWRSMARSQKLRDWGASMERTLWEEIGQLYHAGLRNMCGPYARSKGMDMSSTYTPILGLCIGMVLDDGDLAPIPANRDEWQSYEIAYAPILSQTGLIVPEDVVPHLKSFQTDRVVDRQVFSRRGVVNVRAILKRDWMMGAVAGAAVRHEQFHPATIHWRSGDSVGWLLAFGESGASGTIEDQSMSLKVLRPDPAHPFRIQLLAPGVEVDAIRGDRWELPGVTILVNAPLGSPRVSWVDDRRKGRVVEASWGVPEGWSAEDVAVQLTIEETD
;
A
#
# COMPACT_ATOMS: atom_id res chain seq x y z
N MET A 1 -19.69 6.65 -25.96
CA MET A 1 -19.36 5.51 -25.09
C MET A 1 -19.12 4.31 -26.00
N SER A 2 -17.87 3.91 -26.22
CA SER A 2 -17.54 2.94 -27.27
C SER A 2 -17.70 1.50 -26.77
N ILE A 3 -18.35 0.67 -27.58
CA ILE A 3 -18.62 -0.77 -27.40
C ILE A 3 -17.36 -1.58 -26.99
N ARG A 4 -16.16 -1.08 -27.28
CA ARG A 4 -14.89 -1.66 -26.85
C ARG A 4 -14.67 -1.71 -25.34
N LEU A 5 -15.18 -0.74 -24.58
CA LEU A 5 -15.00 -0.69 -23.12
C LEU A 5 -15.88 -1.75 -22.42
N ILE A 6 -17.09 -1.96 -22.93
CA ILE A 6 -18.03 -2.99 -22.46
C ILE A 6 -17.50 -4.39 -22.77
N ALA A 7 -16.84 -4.57 -23.93
CA ALA A 7 -16.21 -5.83 -24.30
C ALA A 7 -15.00 -6.16 -23.40
N ALA A 8 -14.20 -5.17 -22.98
CA ALA A 8 -13.08 -5.40 -22.06
C ALA A 8 -13.56 -5.82 -20.67
N VAL A 9 -14.52 -5.09 -20.07
CA VAL A 9 -15.03 -5.40 -18.72
C VAL A 9 -15.74 -6.75 -18.65
N LEU A 10 -16.51 -7.13 -19.68
CA LEU A 10 -17.18 -8.43 -19.74
C LEU A 10 -16.23 -9.59 -20.10
N ALA A 11 -15.18 -9.37 -20.89
CA ALA A 11 -14.17 -10.39 -21.16
C ALA A 11 -13.36 -10.73 -19.88
N PHE A 12 -13.07 -9.75 -19.03
CA PHE A 12 -12.37 -9.96 -17.75
C PHE A 12 -13.20 -10.72 -16.71
N ALA A 13 -14.52 -10.54 -16.69
CA ALA A 13 -15.40 -11.29 -15.79
C ALA A 13 -15.50 -12.78 -16.14
N SER A 14 -15.31 -13.15 -17.42
CA SER A 14 -15.25 -14.56 -17.88
C SER A 14 -13.87 -15.23 -17.75
N LEU A 15 -12.80 -14.45 -17.52
CA LEU A 15 -11.43 -14.94 -17.39
C LEU A 15 -11.12 -15.55 -16.01
N SER A 16 -12.04 -15.50 -15.04
CA SER A 16 -11.83 -16.06 -13.70
C SER A 16 -11.86 -17.60 -13.63
N HIS A 17 -12.04 -18.30 -14.76
CA HIS A 17 -11.98 -19.76 -14.84
C HIS A 17 -11.31 -20.33 -16.11
N GLN A 18 -10.61 -19.50 -16.89
CA GLN A 18 -9.90 -19.92 -18.09
C GLN A 18 -8.38 -19.72 -17.94
N ALA A 19 -7.61 -20.49 -18.71
CA ALA A 19 -6.15 -20.46 -18.77
C ALA A 19 -5.60 -19.03 -18.65
N SER A 20 -4.49 -18.86 -17.93
CA SER A 20 -3.87 -17.55 -17.75
C SER A 20 -3.68 -16.89 -19.13
N ALA A 21 -4.36 -15.76 -19.36
CA ALA A 21 -4.09 -14.91 -20.50
C ALA A 21 -2.57 -14.65 -20.52
N GLY A 22 -1.92 -14.92 -21.65
CA GLY A 22 -0.47 -14.69 -21.76
C GLY A 22 -0.14 -13.21 -21.56
N LEU A 23 1.13 -12.88 -21.29
CA LEU A 23 1.57 -11.49 -21.15
C LEU A 23 1.11 -10.59 -22.32
N ASP A 24 1.03 -11.14 -23.54
CA ASP A 24 0.61 -10.43 -24.74
C ASP A 24 -0.90 -10.18 -24.87
N GLU A 25 -1.70 -10.76 -23.99
CA GLU A 25 -3.15 -10.55 -23.91
C GLU A 25 -3.52 -9.52 -22.83
N LEU A 26 -2.53 -9.09 -22.03
CA LEU A 26 -2.75 -8.07 -21.02
C LEU A 26 -2.89 -6.66 -21.65
N PRO A 27 -3.62 -5.76 -20.97
CA PRO A 27 -3.69 -4.35 -21.31
C PRO A 27 -2.29 -3.70 -21.39
N ASP A 28 -2.15 -2.63 -22.15
CA ASP A 28 -0.84 -2.10 -22.56
C ASP A 28 0.02 -1.68 -21.37
N TYR A 29 -0.59 -0.98 -20.40
CA TYR A 29 0.14 -0.55 -19.22
C TYR A 29 0.49 -1.74 -18.32
N HIS A 30 -0.40 -2.72 -18.16
CA HIS A 30 -0.12 -3.96 -17.41
C HIS A 30 1.09 -4.68 -18.00
N ARG A 31 1.11 -4.87 -19.32
CA ARG A 31 2.23 -5.47 -20.03
C ARG A 31 3.52 -4.68 -19.79
N SER A 32 3.48 -3.36 -19.93
CA SER A 32 4.64 -2.50 -19.72
C SER A 32 5.23 -2.66 -18.31
N VAL A 33 4.40 -2.61 -17.26
CA VAL A 33 4.91 -2.69 -15.88
C VAL A 33 5.37 -4.10 -15.50
N VAL A 34 4.73 -5.15 -16.02
CA VAL A 34 5.18 -6.54 -15.83
C VAL A 34 6.50 -6.78 -16.56
N SER A 35 6.64 -6.32 -17.81
CA SER A 35 7.89 -6.46 -18.55
C SER A 35 9.05 -5.73 -17.89
N LEU A 36 8.81 -4.54 -17.32
CA LEU A 36 9.86 -3.72 -16.69
C LEU A 36 10.56 -4.41 -15.51
N VAL A 37 9.84 -5.24 -14.76
CA VAL A 37 10.40 -5.91 -13.57
C VAL A 37 11.06 -7.23 -13.87
N LEU A 38 10.88 -7.72 -15.08
CA LEU A 38 11.48 -8.95 -15.56
C LEU A 38 12.82 -8.63 -16.25
N PRO A 39 13.76 -9.58 -16.24
CA PRO A 39 14.96 -9.45 -17.07
C PRO A 39 14.54 -9.35 -18.54
N GLU A 40 15.37 -8.70 -19.36
CA GLU A 40 15.18 -8.76 -20.81
C GLU A 40 15.03 -10.21 -21.27
N PRO A 41 14.09 -10.51 -22.18
CA PRO A 41 13.89 -11.88 -22.61
C PRO A 41 15.17 -12.48 -23.21
N SER A 42 15.58 -13.63 -22.69
CA SER A 42 16.75 -14.38 -23.13
C SER A 42 16.36 -15.83 -23.41
N SER A 43 17.15 -16.54 -24.22
CA SER A 43 17.07 -18.00 -24.36
C SER A 43 17.94 -18.73 -23.34
N GLU A 44 18.68 -18.00 -22.50
CA GLU A 44 19.60 -18.57 -21.52
C GLU A 44 18.87 -19.01 -20.25
N VAL A 45 19.08 -20.28 -19.89
CA VAL A 45 18.72 -20.81 -18.57
C VAL A 45 19.83 -20.47 -17.58
N TRP A 46 19.45 -19.91 -16.44
CA TRP A 46 20.35 -19.40 -15.43
C TRP A 46 21.15 -20.50 -14.74
N SER A 47 22.42 -20.20 -14.44
CA SER A 47 23.22 -20.98 -13.50
C SER A 47 22.72 -20.80 -12.06
N PRO A 48 23.07 -21.71 -11.14
CA PRO A 48 22.79 -21.54 -9.71
C PRO A 48 23.28 -20.20 -9.15
N GLU A 49 24.43 -19.70 -9.60
CA GLU A 49 25.00 -18.41 -9.18
C GLU A 49 24.14 -17.23 -9.65
N GLN A 50 23.62 -17.27 -10.89
CA GLN A 50 22.71 -16.25 -11.41
C GLN A 50 21.38 -16.24 -10.66
N VAL A 51 20.86 -17.41 -10.27
CA VAL A 51 19.65 -17.53 -9.41
C VAL A 51 19.90 -16.92 -8.02
N ASP A 52 21.04 -17.22 -7.42
CA ASP A 52 21.44 -16.65 -6.13
C ASP A 52 21.63 -15.13 -6.22
N GLN A 53 22.23 -14.63 -7.31
CA GLN A 53 22.37 -13.20 -7.58
C GLN A 53 21.00 -12.52 -7.68
N TRP A 54 20.07 -13.08 -8.45
CA TRP A 54 18.70 -12.60 -8.57
C TRP A 54 18.02 -12.44 -7.20
N ILE A 55 18.13 -13.46 -6.33
CA ILE A 55 17.53 -13.42 -5.00
C ILE A 55 18.26 -12.42 -4.09
N ARG A 56 19.59 -12.27 -4.18
CA ARG A 56 20.35 -11.27 -3.39
C ARG A 56 19.94 -9.83 -3.75
N GLU A 57 19.74 -9.54 -5.02
CA GLU A 57 19.39 -8.21 -5.51
C GLU A 57 17.95 -7.82 -5.17
N ARG A 58 17.02 -8.79 -5.18
CA ARG A 58 15.58 -8.53 -5.06
C ARG A 58 14.97 -8.92 -3.72
N GLY A 59 15.66 -9.77 -2.96
CA GLY A 59 15.15 -10.45 -1.78
C GLY A 59 14.19 -11.60 -2.14
N THR A 60 13.97 -12.49 -1.18
CA THR A 60 13.12 -13.68 -1.35
C THR A 60 11.65 -13.33 -1.65
N ARG A 61 11.12 -12.29 -0.98
CA ARG A 61 9.77 -11.76 -1.24
C ARG A 61 9.61 -11.38 -2.70
N SER A 62 10.36 -10.40 -3.18
CA SER A 62 10.15 -9.87 -4.54
C SER A 62 10.43 -10.97 -5.57
N SER A 63 11.44 -11.81 -5.34
CA SER A 63 11.71 -12.97 -6.20
C SER A 63 10.50 -13.90 -6.33
N SER A 64 9.79 -14.19 -5.23
CA SER A 64 8.59 -15.03 -5.26
C SER A 64 7.42 -14.43 -6.06
N LEU A 65 7.31 -13.10 -6.11
CA LEU A 65 6.28 -12.42 -6.90
C LEU A 65 6.66 -12.42 -8.39
N LEU A 66 7.95 -12.26 -8.69
CA LEU A 66 8.46 -12.12 -10.06
C LEU A 66 8.52 -13.44 -10.82
N THR A 67 8.65 -14.58 -10.15
CA THR A 67 8.53 -15.90 -10.81
C THR A 67 7.17 -16.06 -11.49
N SER A 68 6.11 -15.53 -10.87
CA SER A 68 4.78 -15.47 -11.49
C SER A 68 4.76 -14.64 -12.79
N GLY A 69 5.57 -13.58 -12.87
CA GLY A 69 5.76 -12.79 -14.09
C GLY A 69 6.54 -13.51 -15.19
N GLN A 70 7.58 -14.27 -14.82
CA GLN A 70 8.32 -15.12 -15.76
C GLN A 70 7.39 -16.19 -16.37
N LEU A 71 6.58 -16.85 -15.54
CA LEU A 71 5.60 -17.86 -15.98
C LEU A 71 4.49 -17.25 -16.85
N LEU A 72 4.04 -16.03 -16.52
CA LEU A 72 3.10 -15.25 -17.33
C LEU A 72 3.66 -14.88 -18.70
N ARG A 73 4.96 -14.53 -18.79
CA ARG A 73 5.66 -14.29 -20.05
C ARG A 73 5.84 -15.59 -20.85
N GLY A 74 6.01 -16.71 -20.17
CA GLY A 74 5.82 -18.05 -20.71
C GLY A 74 6.83 -18.51 -21.77
N ARG A 75 7.95 -17.81 -21.93
CA ARG A 75 9.04 -18.29 -22.81
C ARG A 75 9.76 -19.45 -22.14
N GLU A 76 10.30 -20.38 -22.92
CA GLU A 76 10.93 -21.60 -22.41
C GLU A 76 11.97 -21.33 -21.31
N ALA A 77 12.91 -20.42 -21.56
CA ALA A 77 13.91 -20.02 -20.57
C ALA A 77 13.32 -19.29 -19.36
N ASP A 78 12.24 -18.50 -19.53
CA ASP A 78 11.55 -17.87 -18.39
C ASP A 78 10.92 -18.91 -17.47
N VAL A 79 10.27 -19.91 -18.05
CA VAL A 79 9.66 -21.01 -17.30
C VAL A 79 10.73 -21.76 -16.52
N GLU A 80 11.85 -22.11 -17.16
CA GLU A 80 12.93 -22.83 -16.47
C GLU A 80 13.60 -21.97 -15.39
N ASN A 81 13.85 -20.69 -15.67
CA ASN A 81 14.40 -19.76 -14.68
C ASN A 81 13.46 -19.56 -13.49
N ALA A 82 12.15 -19.47 -13.72
CA ALA A 82 11.16 -19.41 -12.66
C ALA A 82 11.19 -20.67 -11.78
N ARG A 83 11.29 -21.86 -12.39
CA ARG A 83 11.40 -23.14 -11.68
C ARG A 83 12.67 -23.19 -10.83
N LEU A 84 13.82 -22.74 -11.35
CA LEU A 84 15.09 -22.67 -10.62
C LEU A 84 15.01 -21.71 -9.42
N VAL A 85 14.44 -20.52 -9.61
CA VAL A 85 14.23 -19.55 -8.52
C VAL A 85 13.29 -20.12 -7.46
N ILE A 86 12.17 -20.74 -7.85
CA ILE A 86 11.23 -21.37 -6.91
C ILE A 86 11.95 -22.46 -6.11
N ASN A 87 12.62 -23.41 -6.77
CA ASN A 87 13.43 -24.44 -6.11
C ASN A 87 14.36 -23.83 -5.07
N ARG A 88 15.08 -22.76 -5.44
CA ARG A 88 15.98 -22.08 -4.52
C ARG A 88 15.23 -21.47 -3.33
N LEU A 89 14.09 -20.80 -3.56
CA LEU A 89 13.26 -20.25 -2.48
C LEU A 89 12.78 -21.33 -1.50
N LEU A 90 12.40 -22.51 -1.98
CA LEU A 90 11.96 -23.62 -1.12
C LEU A 90 13.07 -24.05 -0.14
N THR A 91 14.33 -24.03 -0.56
CA THR A 91 15.48 -24.34 0.33
C THR A 91 15.73 -23.31 1.44
N LEU A 92 15.12 -22.12 1.35
CA LEU A 92 15.30 -21.03 2.31
C LEU A 92 14.19 -20.97 3.36
N GLN A 93 13.27 -21.93 3.36
CA GLN A 93 12.19 -22.02 4.32
C GLN A 93 12.65 -22.73 5.60
N HIS A 94 12.33 -22.13 6.74
CA HIS A 94 12.53 -22.73 8.05
C HIS A 94 11.45 -23.78 8.35
N ASN A 95 11.84 -25.06 8.38
CA ASN A 95 10.99 -26.14 8.87
C ASN A 95 11.33 -26.48 10.33
N VAL A 96 10.76 -25.71 11.25
CA VAL A 96 11.00 -25.85 12.71
C VAL A 96 9.68 -25.97 13.48
N PRO A 97 8.98 -27.12 13.42
CA PRO A 97 7.66 -27.29 14.02
C PRO A 97 7.61 -26.89 15.49
N GLY A 98 6.57 -26.15 15.89
CA GLY A 98 6.41 -25.65 17.26
C GLY A 98 7.19 -24.38 17.59
N GLU A 99 8.12 -23.95 16.73
CA GLU A 99 8.86 -22.70 16.92
C GLU A 99 8.19 -21.50 16.21
N LYS A 100 8.49 -20.30 16.71
CA LYS A 100 8.00 -19.01 16.17
C LYS A 100 8.25 -18.85 14.66
N HIS A 101 9.37 -19.38 14.17
CA HIS A 101 9.80 -19.22 12.78
C HIS A 101 9.39 -20.40 11.88
N HIS A 102 8.52 -21.31 12.32
CA HIS A 102 8.02 -22.38 11.47
C HIS A 102 7.37 -21.84 10.18
N GLY A 103 7.71 -22.42 9.03
CA GLY A 103 7.21 -22.03 7.72
C GLY A 103 7.67 -20.66 7.23
N LEU A 104 8.59 -20.00 7.94
CA LEU A 104 9.12 -18.67 7.57
C LEU A 104 10.24 -18.80 6.55
N TRP A 105 10.29 -17.92 5.55
CA TRP A 105 11.44 -17.80 4.66
C TRP A 105 12.47 -16.80 5.19
N MET A 106 13.74 -17.07 4.96
CA MET A 106 14.81 -16.07 5.16
C MET A 106 14.50 -14.81 4.35
N THR A 107 14.79 -13.64 4.94
CA THR A 107 14.60 -12.35 4.26
C THR A 107 15.72 -12.01 3.28
N SER A 108 16.89 -12.61 3.47
CA SER A 108 18.13 -12.40 2.72
C SER A 108 18.92 -13.70 2.61
N LEU A 109 19.62 -13.89 1.49
CA LEU A 109 20.58 -15.00 1.34
C LEU A 109 21.84 -14.81 2.18
N ASP A 110 22.20 -13.57 2.50
CA ASP A 110 23.24 -13.25 3.47
C ASP A 110 22.65 -13.44 4.89
N PRO A 111 23.08 -14.46 5.67
CA PRO A 111 22.51 -14.75 6.98
C PRO A 111 22.71 -13.61 7.99
N THR A 112 23.71 -12.75 7.80
CA THR A 112 23.95 -11.59 8.67
C THR A 112 22.93 -10.48 8.47
N LYS A 113 22.26 -10.48 7.32
CA LYS A 113 21.21 -9.52 6.95
C LYS A 113 19.81 -10.12 7.08
N ASP A 114 19.69 -11.36 7.51
CA ASP A 114 18.38 -11.97 7.71
C ASP A 114 17.67 -11.38 8.94
N ARG A 115 16.64 -10.58 8.66
CA ARG A 115 15.84 -9.87 9.67
C ARG A 115 14.82 -10.78 10.36
N ARG A 116 14.59 -12.00 9.86
CA ARG A 116 13.53 -12.92 10.31
C ARG A 116 12.18 -12.23 10.47
N ASP A 117 11.85 -11.34 9.52
CA ASP A 117 10.56 -10.65 9.51
C ASP A 117 9.45 -11.67 9.27
N GLN A 118 8.64 -11.94 10.28
CA GLN A 118 7.58 -12.95 10.20
C GLN A 118 6.59 -12.72 9.05
N ASN A 119 6.44 -11.48 8.57
CA ASN A 119 5.58 -11.16 7.43
C ASN A 119 6.06 -11.81 6.12
N TRP A 120 7.33 -12.20 6.02
CA TRP A 120 7.86 -12.89 4.84
C TRP A 120 7.16 -14.21 4.57
N ARG A 121 6.62 -14.85 5.60
CA ARG A 121 5.81 -16.05 5.45
C ARG A 121 4.63 -15.80 4.50
N GLU A 122 3.82 -14.79 4.80
CA GLU A 122 2.64 -14.47 4.00
C GLU A 122 3.01 -13.89 2.62
N PHE A 123 4.06 -13.06 2.55
CA PHE A 123 4.50 -12.48 1.29
C PHE A 123 5.08 -13.52 0.30
N VAL A 124 5.93 -14.44 0.75
CA VAL A 124 6.51 -15.46 -0.13
C VAL A 124 5.45 -16.50 -0.50
N ALA A 125 4.60 -16.90 0.45
CA ALA A 125 3.54 -17.86 0.19
C ALA A 125 2.51 -17.36 -0.84
N THR A 126 2.16 -16.06 -0.82
CA THR A 126 1.25 -15.49 -1.83
C THR A 126 1.85 -15.50 -3.24
N GLY A 127 3.15 -15.21 -3.39
CA GLY A 127 3.85 -15.37 -4.68
C GLY A 127 3.86 -16.82 -5.16
N LEU A 128 4.13 -17.78 -4.27
CA LEU A 128 4.09 -19.21 -4.59
C LEU A 128 2.67 -19.69 -4.96
N ILE A 129 1.62 -19.22 -4.26
CA ILE A 129 0.23 -19.54 -4.61
C ILE A 129 -0.10 -19.00 -6.01
N ALA A 130 0.24 -17.75 -6.32
CA ALA A 130 -0.02 -17.19 -7.65
C ALA A 130 0.62 -18.05 -8.75
N SER A 131 1.89 -18.41 -8.58
CA SER A 131 2.60 -19.30 -9.50
C SER A 131 1.94 -20.69 -9.61
N ARG A 132 1.60 -21.29 -8.46
CA ARG A 132 1.03 -22.65 -8.35
C ARG A 132 -0.39 -22.77 -8.91
N ASP A 133 -1.22 -21.76 -8.68
CA ASP A 133 -2.63 -21.71 -9.09
C ASP A 133 -2.78 -21.45 -10.59
N ARG A 134 -2.00 -20.52 -11.14
CA ARG A 134 -2.13 -20.07 -12.53
C ARG A 134 -1.30 -20.85 -13.54
N PHE A 135 -0.18 -21.42 -13.11
CA PHE A 135 0.83 -22.01 -14.01
C PHE A 135 1.24 -23.43 -13.61
N ALA A 136 0.31 -24.21 -13.05
CA ALA A 136 0.56 -25.59 -12.61
C ALA A 136 1.22 -26.46 -13.69
N ASP A 137 0.76 -26.32 -14.95
CA ASP A 137 1.28 -27.11 -16.08
C ASP A 137 2.74 -26.78 -16.39
N GLN A 138 3.12 -25.49 -16.31
CA GLN A 138 4.51 -25.04 -16.53
C GLN A 138 5.44 -25.48 -15.38
N LEU A 139 4.90 -25.56 -14.16
CA LEU A 139 5.66 -26.00 -12.97
C LEU A 139 5.85 -27.53 -12.92
N GLY A 140 4.98 -28.29 -13.57
CA GLY A 140 5.03 -29.76 -13.52
C GLY A 140 4.69 -30.33 -12.14
N SER A 141 4.43 -31.64 -12.11
CA SER A 141 3.88 -32.31 -10.92
C SER A 141 4.80 -32.30 -9.71
N ASP A 142 6.11 -32.45 -9.91
CA ASP A 142 7.05 -32.69 -8.82
C ASP A 142 7.33 -31.40 -8.05
N LEU A 143 7.70 -30.33 -8.76
CA LEU A 143 7.83 -29.00 -8.17
C LEU A 143 6.50 -28.52 -7.58
N GLY A 144 5.37 -28.82 -8.23
CA GLY A 144 4.04 -28.55 -7.68
C GLY A 144 3.84 -29.12 -6.28
N LYS A 145 4.23 -30.38 -6.05
CA LYS A 145 4.14 -31.03 -4.72
C LYS A 145 5.07 -30.38 -3.69
N GLU A 146 6.28 -29.98 -4.10
CA GLU A 146 7.22 -29.31 -3.19
C GLU A 146 6.71 -27.92 -2.78
N ILE A 147 6.10 -27.17 -3.71
CA ILE A 147 5.42 -25.91 -3.40
C ILE A 147 4.25 -26.18 -2.45
N ASP A 148 3.42 -27.18 -2.72
CA ASP A 148 2.27 -27.52 -1.88
C ASP A 148 2.72 -27.85 -0.44
N GLN A 149 3.82 -28.59 -0.27
CA GLN A 149 4.42 -28.88 1.04
C GLN A 149 4.93 -27.60 1.74
N ALA A 150 5.62 -26.71 1.04
CA ALA A 150 6.11 -25.47 1.61
C ALA A 150 4.98 -24.51 2.03
N LEU A 151 3.90 -24.46 1.23
CA LEU A 151 2.69 -23.73 1.57
C LEU A 151 2.00 -24.32 2.81
N HIS A 152 2.02 -25.64 2.99
CA HIS A 152 1.49 -26.28 4.20
C HIS A 152 2.24 -25.84 5.47
N LEU A 153 3.57 -25.86 5.45
CA LEU A 153 4.39 -25.37 6.57
C LEU A 153 4.13 -23.88 6.86
N ALA A 154 3.99 -23.07 5.82
CA ALA A 154 3.65 -21.65 5.96
C ALA A 154 2.25 -21.47 6.56
N ALA A 155 1.25 -22.21 6.10
CA ALA A 155 -0.10 -22.13 6.65
C ALA A 155 -0.15 -22.55 8.13
N GLN A 156 0.56 -23.62 8.51
CA GLN A 156 0.71 -24.04 9.92
C GLN A 156 1.36 -22.94 10.77
N GLY A 157 2.48 -22.38 10.31
CA GLY A 157 3.14 -21.27 11.01
C GLY A 157 2.26 -20.03 11.12
N SER A 158 1.44 -19.74 10.10
CA SER A 158 0.52 -18.61 10.09
C SER A 158 -0.65 -18.83 11.06
N ALA A 159 -1.21 -20.04 11.11
CA ALA A 159 -2.26 -20.43 12.05
C ALA A 159 -1.80 -20.31 13.51
N VAL A 160 -0.55 -20.68 13.82
CA VAL A 160 0.03 -20.50 15.16
C VAL A 160 0.29 -19.03 15.48
N ARG A 161 0.79 -18.24 14.51
CA ARG A 161 1.08 -16.81 14.72
C ARG A 161 -0.19 -15.98 14.92
N ASP A 162 -1.27 -16.35 14.23
CA ASP A 162 -2.61 -15.79 14.33
C ASP A 162 -2.63 -14.25 14.46
N VAL A 163 -2.06 -13.54 13.47
CA VAL A 163 -1.97 -12.07 13.53
C VAL A 163 -3.34 -11.41 13.71
N ASN A 164 -3.39 -10.32 14.46
CA ASN A 164 -4.62 -9.57 14.69
C ASN A 164 -5.32 -9.19 13.35
N PRO A 165 -6.65 -9.36 13.21
CA PRO A 165 -7.39 -9.01 11.99
C PRO A 165 -7.19 -7.56 11.52
N GLY A 166 -6.97 -6.62 12.44
CA GLY A 166 -6.68 -5.23 12.14
C GLY A 166 -5.27 -4.96 11.60
N TYR A 167 -4.39 -5.97 11.56
CA TYR A 167 -3.11 -5.85 10.85
C TYR A 167 -3.27 -5.83 9.31
N THR A 168 -4.52 -5.92 8.83
CA THR A 168 -4.92 -5.62 7.46
C THR A 168 -4.19 -6.51 6.44
N ASN A 169 -3.19 -6.04 5.67
CA ASN A 169 -2.57 -6.85 4.61
C ASN A 169 -2.06 -8.23 5.08
N ILE A 170 -1.33 -8.30 6.19
CA ILE A 170 -0.83 -9.59 6.70
C ILE A 170 -1.99 -10.49 7.15
N ALA A 171 -3.05 -9.91 7.72
CA ALA A 171 -4.24 -10.66 8.10
C ALA A 171 -4.99 -11.20 6.87
N LEU A 172 -5.16 -10.39 5.82
CA LEU A 172 -5.77 -10.79 4.55
C LEU A 172 -4.99 -11.92 3.87
N MET A 173 -3.67 -11.78 3.78
CA MET A 173 -2.81 -12.80 3.16
C MET A 173 -2.74 -14.10 4.00
N SER A 174 -2.70 -14.02 5.33
CA SER A 174 -2.70 -15.22 6.20
C SER A 174 -4.02 -15.98 6.16
N ALA A 175 -5.14 -15.27 6.18
CA ALA A 175 -6.47 -15.86 6.00
C ALA A 175 -6.59 -16.59 4.66
N PHE A 176 -6.15 -15.96 3.57
CA PHE A 176 -6.10 -16.56 2.24
C PHE A 176 -5.22 -17.82 2.20
N LEU A 177 -4.00 -17.72 2.73
CA LEU A 177 -3.05 -18.83 2.76
C LEU A 177 -3.64 -20.05 3.47
N MET A 178 -4.21 -19.85 4.66
CA MET A 178 -4.81 -20.94 5.44
C MET A 178 -6.04 -21.55 4.75
N ASP A 179 -6.93 -20.75 4.15
CA ASP A 179 -8.08 -21.25 3.38
C ASP A 179 -7.62 -22.03 2.14
N TYR A 180 -6.74 -21.44 1.34
CA TYR A 180 -6.24 -22.04 0.10
C TYR A 180 -5.60 -23.40 0.38
N VAL A 181 -4.64 -23.46 1.31
CA VAL A 181 -3.95 -24.71 1.69
C VAL A 181 -4.92 -25.69 2.33
N GLY A 182 -5.74 -25.25 3.28
CA GLY A 182 -6.67 -26.11 4.00
C GLY A 182 -7.65 -26.81 3.06
N VAL A 183 -8.17 -26.09 2.06
CA VAL A 183 -9.11 -26.67 1.09
C VAL A 183 -8.37 -27.53 0.05
N THR A 184 -7.30 -27.03 -0.56
CA THR A 184 -6.59 -27.75 -1.64
C THR A 184 -5.90 -29.02 -1.17
N GLN A 185 -5.46 -29.07 0.09
CA GLN A 185 -4.76 -30.21 0.68
C GLN A 185 -5.62 -31.00 1.66
N SER A 186 -6.92 -30.71 1.74
CA SER A 186 -7.87 -31.38 2.63
C SER A 186 -7.50 -31.33 4.14
N ASP A 187 -6.83 -30.26 4.57
CA ASP A 187 -6.54 -29.98 5.98
C ASP A 187 -7.67 -29.15 6.59
N SER A 188 -8.62 -29.84 7.22
CA SER A 188 -9.81 -29.22 7.80
C SER A 188 -9.51 -28.21 8.92
N ALA A 189 -8.40 -28.38 9.66
CA ALA A 189 -8.03 -27.47 10.73
C ALA A 189 -7.53 -26.14 10.16
N LEU A 190 -6.68 -26.19 9.13
CA LEU A 190 -6.24 -24.99 8.41
C LEU A 190 -7.39 -24.30 7.69
N ALA A 191 -8.28 -25.06 7.04
CA ALA A 191 -9.46 -24.49 6.38
C ALA A 191 -10.35 -23.74 7.39
N ALA A 192 -10.59 -24.32 8.57
CA ALA A 192 -11.35 -23.68 9.63
C ALA A 192 -10.65 -22.44 10.19
N ALA A 193 -9.32 -22.49 10.40
CA ALA A 193 -8.53 -21.35 10.86
C ALA A 193 -8.58 -20.18 9.86
N GLY A 194 -8.40 -20.47 8.57
CA GLY A 194 -8.54 -19.52 7.47
C GLY A 194 -9.91 -18.87 7.45
N MET A 195 -10.98 -19.67 7.46
CA MET A 195 -12.36 -19.16 7.46
C MET A 195 -12.69 -18.31 8.71
N ASN A 196 -12.24 -18.72 9.88
CA ASN A 196 -12.45 -17.97 11.12
C ASN A 196 -11.74 -16.61 11.10
N LYS A 197 -10.47 -16.57 10.67
CA LYS A 197 -9.74 -15.30 10.51
C LYS A 197 -10.40 -14.42 9.46
N SER A 198 -10.84 -15.00 8.35
CA SER A 198 -11.52 -14.30 7.27
C SER A 198 -12.80 -13.63 7.73
N ARG A 199 -13.62 -14.37 8.50
CA ARG A 199 -14.83 -13.83 9.14
C ARG A 199 -14.50 -12.67 10.06
N ALA A 200 -13.49 -12.82 10.92
CA ALA A 200 -13.10 -11.76 11.85
C ALA A 200 -12.61 -10.48 11.12
N ILE A 201 -11.88 -10.62 10.01
CA ILE A 201 -11.48 -9.48 9.17
C ILE A 201 -12.71 -8.80 8.56
N PHE A 202 -13.62 -9.58 7.97
CA PHE A 202 -14.82 -9.06 7.33
C PHE A 202 -15.75 -8.37 8.33
N GLU A 203 -16.00 -8.97 9.49
CA GLU A 203 -16.80 -8.38 10.57
C GLU A 203 -16.16 -7.08 11.08
N LEU A 204 -14.84 -7.05 11.27
CA LEU A 204 -14.12 -5.83 11.66
C LEU A 204 -14.26 -4.73 10.59
N PHE A 205 -14.09 -5.08 9.32
CA PHE A 205 -14.22 -4.15 8.19
C PHE A 205 -15.62 -3.56 8.11
N GLN A 206 -16.66 -4.38 8.29
CA GLN A 206 -18.06 -3.94 8.16
C GLN A 206 -18.51 -2.89 9.18
N VAL A 207 -17.87 -2.79 10.35
CA VAL A 207 -18.27 -1.82 11.38
C VAL A 207 -18.17 -0.38 10.87
N HIS A 208 -17.13 -0.09 10.09
CA HIS A 208 -16.84 1.25 9.60
C HIS A 208 -16.64 1.34 8.08
N SER A 209 -16.82 0.23 7.38
CA SER A 209 -16.59 0.09 5.93
C SER A 209 -15.19 0.52 5.49
N THR A 210 -14.20 0.29 6.35
CA THR A 210 -12.78 0.57 6.09
C THR A 210 -11.89 -0.34 6.91
N PHE A 211 -10.66 -0.53 6.45
CA PHE A 211 -9.61 -1.18 7.23
C PHE A 211 -9.07 -0.24 8.34
N PRO A 212 -8.60 -0.80 9.47
CA PRO A 212 -7.87 -0.03 10.48
C PRO A 212 -6.60 0.63 9.94
N GLU A 213 -6.02 0.05 8.89
CA GLU A 213 -4.96 0.68 8.10
C GLU A 213 -5.51 1.74 7.13
N PHE A 214 -6.30 2.67 7.64
CA PHE A 214 -7.02 3.64 6.82
C PHE A 214 -6.09 4.49 5.95
N ASN A 215 -6.50 4.65 4.69
CA ASN A 215 -5.96 5.53 3.69
C ASN A 215 -4.44 5.47 3.60
N SER A 216 -3.93 4.27 3.30
CA SER A 216 -2.50 3.99 3.23
C SER A 216 -2.05 3.83 1.78
N PRO A 217 -1.50 4.87 1.12
CA PRO A 217 -1.09 4.76 -0.28
C PRO A 217 -0.05 3.65 -0.53
N THR A 218 0.83 3.42 0.45
CA THR A 218 1.85 2.37 0.37
C THR A 218 1.23 0.97 0.36
N TYR A 219 0.23 0.72 1.21
CA TYR A 219 -0.24 -0.64 1.48
C TYR A 219 -1.63 -0.96 0.93
N TYR A 220 -2.40 0.03 0.47
CA TYR A 220 -3.67 -0.19 -0.22
C TYR A 220 -3.50 -1.08 -1.44
N GLY A 221 -2.39 -0.93 -2.18
CA GLY A 221 -2.07 -1.86 -3.26
C GLY A 221 -1.81 -3.31 -2.81
N VAL A 222 -1.25 -3.53 -1.61
CA VAL A 222 -1.12 -4.88 -1.02
C VAL A 222 -2.50 -5.44 -0.63
N ASN A 223 -3.37 -4.59 -0.07
CA ASN A 223 -4.73 -4.97 0.29
C ASN A 223 -5.52 -5.35 -0.97
N LEU A 224 -5.43 -4.54 -2.03
CA LEU A 224 -6.05 -4.82 -3.34
C LEU A 224 -5.51 -6.11 -3.96
N MET A 225 -4.21 -6.37 -3.89
CA MET A 225 -3.63 -7.65 -4.30
C MET A 225 -4.25 -8.81 -3.52
N ALA A 226 -4.25 -8.75 -2.19
CA ALA A 226 -4.76 -9.83 -1.36
C ALA A 226 -6.27 -10.06 -1.56
N LEU A 227 -7.07 -8.99 -1.66
CA LEU A 227 -8.51 -9.09 -1.93
C LEU A 227 -8.80 -9.61 -3.35
N GLY A 228 -8.01 -9.20 -4.33
CA GLY A 228 -8.08 -9.74 -5.69
C GLY A 228 -7.73 -11.24 -5.74
N MET A 229 -6.78 -11.70 -4.91
CA MET A 229 -6.51 -13.13 -4.73
C MET A 229 -7.66 -13.84 -4.01
N TRP A 230 -8.27 -13.23 -2.98
CA TRP A 230 -9.48 -13.80 -2.37
C TRP A 230 -10.59 -13.99 -3.41
N ARG A 231 -10.88 -12.95 -4.20
CA ARG A 231 -11.92 -12.98 -5.23
C ARG A 231 -11.64 -14.02 -6.31
N SER A 232 -10.40 -14.12 -6.78
CA SER A 232 -10.07 -14.86 -8.00
C SER A 232 -9.44 -16.24 -7.79
N MET A 233 -8.83 -16.49 -6.63
CA MET A 233 -8.03 -17.71 -6.35
C MET A 233 -8.49 -18.47 -5.10
N ALA A 234 -9.34 -17.89 -4.23
CA ALA A 234 -9.81 -18.61 -3.06
C ALA A 234 -10.68 -19.81 -3.46
N ARG A 235 -10.63 -20.89 -2.68
CA ARG A 235 -11.42 -22.09 -2.94
C ARG A 235 -12.80 -22.03 -2.30
N SER A 236 -12.92 -21.36 -1.16
CA SER A 236 -14.19 -21.08 -0.51
C SER A 236 -14.99 -19.99 -1.23
N GLN A 237 -16.24 -20.27 -1.64
CA GLN A 237 -17.13 -19.27 -2.26
C GLN A 237 -17.33 -18.05 -1.35
N LYS A 238 -17.56 -18.29 -0.06
CA LYS A 238 -17.77 -17.23 0.93
C LYS A 238 -16.58 -16.26 1.00
N LEU A 239 -15.36 -16.78 0.85
CA LEU A 239 -14.15 -15.97 0.86
C LEU A 239 -14.03 -15.12 -0.40
N ARG A 240 -14.40 -15.67 -1.56
CA ARG A 240 -14.51 -14.91 -2.82
C ARG A 240 -15.51 -13.76 -2.70
N ASP A 241 -16.68 -14.02 -2.11
CA ASP A 241 -17.73 -13.01 -1.95
C ASP A 241 -17.30 -11.88 -1.01
N TRP A 242 -16.69 -12.22 0.13
CA TRP A 242 -16.14 -11.22 1.05
C TRP A 242 -14.98 -10.43 0.44
N GLY A 243 -14.11 -11.10 -0.31
CA GLY A 243 -13.02 -10.46 -1.05
C GLY A 243 -13.55 -9.43 -2.04
N ALA A 244 -14.51 -9.82 -2.88
CA ALA A 244 -15.14 -8.94 -3.85
C ALA A 244 -15.87 -7.76 -3.20
N SER A 245 -16.57 -7.99 -2.09
CA SER A 245 -17.26 -6.93 -1.34
C SER A 245 -16.27 -5.92 -0.75
N MET A 246 -15.20 -6.38 -0.09
CA MET A 246 -14.20 -5.48 0.50
C MET A 246 -13.37 -4.75 -0.56
N GLU A 247 -13.03 -5.41 -1.69
CA GLU A 247 -12.31 -4.79 -2.81
C GLU A 247 -13.12 -3.63 -3.41
N ARG A 248 -14.42 -3.85 -3.66
CA ARG A 248 -15.34 -2.82 -4.13
C ARG A 248 -15.36 -1.61 -3.19
N THR A 249 -15.59 -1.83 -1.90
CA THR A 249 -15.67 -0.74 -0.92
C THR A 249 -14.33 -0.01 -0.75
N LEU A 250 -13.21 -0.72 -0.83
CA LEU A 250 -11.89 -0.10 -0.81
C LEU A 250 -11.68 0.80 -2.03
N TRP A 251 -12.11 0.39 -3.22
CA TRP A 251 -12.07 1.25 -4.41
C TRP A 251 -12.98 2.47 -4.30
N GLU A 252 -14.18 2.33 -3.74
CA GLU A 252 -15.08 3.46 -3.46
C GLU A 252 -14.42 4.48 -2.52
N GLU A 253 -13.76 4.02 -1.47
CA GLU A 253 -12.99 4.89 -0.58
C GLU A 253 -11.82 5.56 -1.29
N ILE A 254 -11.06 4.82 -2.11
CA ILE A 254 -9.98 5.38 -2.94
C ILE A 254 -10.54 6.49 -3.85
N GLY A 255 -11.68 6.27 -4.52
CA GLY A 255 -12.30 7.29 -5.39
C GLY A 255 -12.71 8.56 -4.65
N GLN A 256 -13.13 8.44 -3.38
CA GLN A 256 -13.50 9.58 -2.56
C GLN A 256 -12.29 10.40 -2.10
N LEU A 257 -11.19 9.73 -1.73
CA LEU A 257 -10.01 10.35 -1.12
C LEU A 257 -8.89 10.66 -2.12
N TYR A 258 -8.89 10.09 -3.32
CA TYR A 258 -7.92 10.40 -4.36
C TYR A 258 -8.23 11.74 -5.03
N HIS A 259 -7.18 12.54 -5.23
CA HIS A 259 -7.26 13.79 -5.97
C HIS A 259 -6.46 13.69 -7.27
N ALA A 260 -7.11 13.26 -8.36
CA ALA A 260 -6.45 13.08 -9.66
C ALA A 260 -5.73 14.35 -10.17
N GLY A 261 -6.24 15.54 -9.89
CA GLY A 261 -5.59 16.81 -10.28
C GLY A 261 -4.30 17.14 -9.52
N LEU A 262 -4.06 16.49 -8.37
CA LEU A 262 -2.85 16.58 -7.55
C LEU A 262 -2.11 15.24 -7.55
N ARG A 263 -2.60 14.23 -8.27
CA ARG A 263 -2.05 12.87 -8.35
C ARG A 263 -1.69 12.27 -6.99
N ASN A 264 -2.50 12.51 -5.97
CA ASN A 264 -2.19 12.11 -4.60
C ASN A 264 -3.46 11.80 -3.79
N MET A 265 -3.33 10.96 -2.76
CA MET A 265 -4.40 10.71 -1.79
C MET A 265 -4.48 11.88 -0.80
N CYS A 266 -5.67 12.40 -0.51
CA CYS A 266 -5.86 13.32 0.62
C CYS A 266 -5.62 12.57 1.92
N GLY A 267 -4.91 13.14 2.90
CA GLY A 267 -4.72 12.51 4.21
C GLY A 267 -6.00 12.42 5.05
N PRO A 268 -5.90 11.98 6.31
CA PRO A 268 -4.70 11.49 7.00
C PRO A 268 -4.31 10.08 6.53
N TYR A 269 -3.09 9.64 6.83
CA TYR A 269 -2.63 8.29 6.48
C TYR A 269 -2.30 7.47 7.72
N ALA A 270 -2.89 6.29 7.86
CA ALA A 270 -2.51 5.34 8.90
C ALA A 270 -1.07 4.85 8.70
N ARG A 271 -0.68 4.59 7.44
CA ARG A 271 0.70 4.26 7.04
C ARG A 271 1.04 4.88 5.69
N SER A 272 2.10 5.67 5.61
CA SER A 272 2.68 6.10 4.33
C SER A 272 4.21 6.20 4.44
N LYS A 273 4.89 5.94 3.32
CA LYS A 273 6.34 6.16 3.20
C LYS A 273 6.69 7.59 2.82
N GLY A 274 5.77 8.34 2.22
CA GLY A 274 6.02 9.71 1.78
C GLY A 274 4.74 10.54 1.76
N MET A 275 4.85 11.75 1.22
CA MET A 275 3.76 12.72 1.16
C MET A 275 3.29 12.99 -0.28
N ASP A 276 4.15 12.76 -1.26
CA ASP A 276 3.84 12.93 -2.69
C ASP A 276 4.08 11.63 -3.43
N MET A 277 2.98 10.98 -3.82
CA MET A 277 2.96 9.75 -4.59
C MET A 277 3.63 9.89 -5.97
N SER A 278 3.64 11.09 -6.55
CA SER A 278 4.09 11.34 -7.92
C SER A 278 5.58 11.69 -8.07
N SER A 279 6.30 11.88 -6.95
CA SER A 279 7.68 12.38 -7.01
C SER A 279 8.63 11.82 -5.93
N THR A 280 8.13 11.34 -4.78
CA THR A 280 9.01 11.01 -3.63
C THR A 280 9.15 9.52 -3.32
N TYR A 281 8.22 8.68 -3.78
CA TYR A 281 8.26 7.23 -3.59
C TYR A 281 7.29 6.52 -4.54
N THR A 282 7.42 5.20 -4.69
CA THR A 282 6.53 4.39 -5.53
C THR A 282 5.45 3.69 -4.68
N PRO A 283 4.26 4.27 -4.47
CA PRO A 283 3.15 3.57 -3.81
C PRO A 283 2.61 2.46 -4.70
N ILE A 284 2.34 1.27 -4.13
CA ILE A 284 1.67 0.19 -4.88
C ILE A 284 0.27 0.64 -5.33
N LEU A 285 -0.41 1.51 -4.56
CA LEU A 285 -1.69 2.08 -4.98
C LEU A 285 -1.57 2.87 -6.29
N GLY A 286 -0.48 3.60 -6.51
CA GLY A 286 -0.29 4.35 -7.76
C GLY A 286 -0.12 3.43 -8.97
N LEU A 287 0.60 2.31 -8.78
CA LEU A 287 0.66 1.23 -9.77
C LEU A 287 -0.74 0.67 -10.07
N CYS A 288 -1.55 0.41 -9.04
CA CYS A 288 -2.92 -0.10 -9.21
C CYS A 288 -3.81 0.88 -9.98
N ILE A 289 -3.71 2.19 -9.69
CA ILE A 289 -4.46 3.23 -10.41
C ILE A 289 -4.06 3.24 -11.89
N GLY A 290 -2.77 3.24 -12.20
CA GLY A 290 -2.29 3.17 -13.59
C GLY A 290 -2.78 1.91 -14.32
N MET A 291 -2.75 0.75 -13.65
CA MET A 291 -3.25 -0.53 -14.19
C MET A 291 -4.75 -0.50 -14.46
N VAL A 292 -5.56 0.05 -13.55
CA VAL A 292 -7.01 0.15 -13.73
C VAL A 292 -7.37 1.12 -14.87
N LEU A 293 -6.62 2.21 -15.01
CA LEU A 293 -6.82 3.19 -16.08
C LEU A 293 -6.24 2.74 -17.42
N ASP A 294 -5.38 1.72 -17.40
CA ASP A 294 -4.54 1.28 -18.50
C ASP A 294 -3.73 2.43 -19.12
N ASP A 295 -3.23 3.32 -18.26
CA ASP A 295 -2.52 4.54 -18.68
C ASP A 295 -1.43 4.89 -17.67
N GLY A 296 -0.18 4.81 -18.12
CA GLY A 296 0.99 5.12 -17.31
C GLY A 296 1.17 6.60 -17.02
N ASP A 297 0.66 7.47 -17.88
CA ASP A 297 0.74 8.92 -17.69
C ASP A 297 -0.21 9.38 -16.58
N LEU A 298 -1.23 8.58 -16.27
CA LEU A 298 -2.18 8.81 -15.17
C LEU A 298 -1.79 8.11 -13.86
N ALA A 299 -0.79 7.22 -13.87
CA ALA A 299 -0.34 6.50 -12.68
C ALA A 299 0.34 7.48 -11.69
N PRO A 300 -0.15 7.68 -10.44
CA PRO A 300 0.49 8.57 -9.47
C PRO A 300 1.71 7.88 -8.85
N ILE A 301 2.77 7.77 -9.64
CA ILE A 301 4.10 7.27 -9.31
C ILE A 301 5.16 8.18 -9.96
N PRO A 302 6.42 8.19 -9.50
CA PRO A 302 7.49 8.96 -10.12
C PRO A 302 7.60 8.71 -11.63
N ALA A 303 7.75 9.76 -12.43
CA ALA A 303 7.87 9.61 -13.88
C ALA A 303 9.18 8.92 -14.29
N ASN A 304 10.26 9.19 -13.54
CA ASN A 304 11.54 8.54 -13.75
C ASN A 304 11.52 7.12 -13.18
N ARG A 305 11.71 6.13 -14.06
CA ARG A 305 11.69 4.70 -13.68
C ARG A 305 12.88 4.29 -12.83
N ASP A 306 14.00 5.01 -12.88
CA ASP A 306 15.17 4.73 -12.03
C ASP A 306 14.90 5.05 -10.56
N GLU A 307 13.90 5.88 -10.28
CA GLU A 307 13.45 6.21 -8.93
C GLU A 307 12.45 5.18 -8.38
N TRP A 308 12.10 4.17 -9.19
CA TRP A 308 11.12 3.17 -8.79
C TRP A 308 11.71 2.22 -7.76
N GLN A 309 11.00 2.07 -6.64
CA GLN A 309 11.38 1.11 -5.62
C GLN A 309 11.09 -0.29 -6.14
N SER A 310 12.16 -1.01 -6.53
CA SER A 310 12.11 -2.31 -7.21
C SER A 310 11.23 -3.35 -6.50
N TYR A 311 11.10 -3.26 -5.18
CA TYR A 311 10.28 -4.16 -4.37
C TYR A 311 8.78 -3.82 -4.35
N GLU A 312 8.36 -2.57 -4.61
CA GLU A 312 6.92 -2.22 -4.68
C GLU A 312 6.35 -2.54 -6.05
N ILE A 313 7.17 -2.41 -7.08
CA ILE A 313 6.72 -2.68 -8.44
C ILE A 313 6.79 -4.17 -8.81
N ALA A 314 7.50 -4.97 -8.02
CA ALA A 314 7.46 -6.43 -8.09
C ALA A 314 6.07 -7.04 -7.85
N TYR A 315 5.08 -6.26 -7.40
CA TYR A 315 3.69 -6.70 -7.28
C TYR A 315 2.95 -6.71 -8.63
N ALA A 316 3.46 -6.03 -9.66
CA ALA A 316 2.81 -5.90 -10.96
C ALA A 316 2.35 -7.25 -11.58
N PRO A 317 3.17 -8.33 -11.57
CA PRO A 317 2.74 -9.60 -12.12
C PRO A 317 1.50 -10.17 -11.44
N ILE A 318 1.45 -10.16 -10.11
CA ILE A 318 0.30 -10.70 -9.38
C ILE A 318 -0.91 -9.80 -9.55
N LEU A 319 -0.74 -8.48 -9.45
CA LEU A 319 -1.84 -7.52 -9.66
C LEU A 319 -2.49 -7.70 -11.05
N SER A 320 -1.70 -7.95 -12.09
CA SER A 320 -2.23 -8.19 -13.44
C SER A 320 -3.08 -9.46 -13.52
N GLN A 321 -2.80 -10.45 -12.68
CA GLN A 321 -3.52 -11.73 -12.62
C GLN A 321 -4.76 -11.70 -11.72
N THR A 322 -4.89 -10.71 -10.83
CA THR A 322 -6.14 -10.53 -10.06
C THR A 322 -7.22 -9.83 -10.88
N GLY A 323 -6.82 -9.12 -11.94
CA GLY A 323 -7.71 -8.37 -12.83
C GLY A 323 -8.34 -7.12 -12.22
N LEU A 324 -7.89 -6.66 -11.04
CA LEU A 324 -8.30 -5.44 -10.31
C LEU A 324 -9.68 -4.87 -10.74
N ILE A 325 -10.74 -5.20 -10.01
CA ILE A 325 -12.10 -4.80 -10.40
C ILE A 325 -12.49 -3.52 -9.69
N VAL A 326 -12.41 -2.40 -10.40
CA VAL A 326 -12.88 -1.09 -9.95
C VAL A 326 -14.38 -0.91 -10.27
N PRO A 327 -15.18 -0.30 -9.38
CA PRO A 327 -16.54 0.15 -9.71
C PRO A 327 -16.54 1.22 -10.82
N GLU A 328 -17.52 1.16 -11.73
CA GLU A 328 -17.58 2.05 -12.90
C GLU A 328 -17.67 3.53 -12.51
N ASP A 329 -18.35 3.85 -11.41
CA ASP A 329 -18.53 5.19 -10.86
C ASP A 329 -17.26 5.74 -10.19
N VAL A 330 -16.30 4.89 -9.81
CA VAL A 330 -15.00 5.30 -9.27
C VAL A 330 -14.04 5.77 -10.38
N VAL A 331 -14.14 5.19 -11.58
CA VAL A 331 -13.20 5.45 -12.70
C VAL A 331 -13.06 6.94 -13.04
N PRO A 332 -14.13 7.77 -13.13
CA PRO A 332 -14.00 9.20 -13.38
C PRO A 332 -13.14 9.93 -12.35
N HIS A 333 -13.25 9.57 -11.07
CA HIS A 333 -12.48 10.16 -9.97
C HIS A 333 -10.99 9.82 -10.03
N LEU A 334 -10.63 8.67 -10.60
CA LEU A 334 -9.24 8.28 -10.84
C LEU A 334 -8.63 9.01 -12.04
N LYS A 335 -9.43 9.34 -13.06
CA LYS A 335 -8.96 10.01 -14.28
C LYS A 335 -8.78 11.52 -14.12
N SER A 336 -9.70 12.18 -13.44
CA SER A 336 -9.70 13.64 -13.30
C SER A 336 -10.43 14.09 -12.05
N PHE A 337 -10.06 15.26 -11.52
CA PHE A 337 -10.77 15.82 -10.38
C PHE A 337 -12.18 16.23 -10.80
N GLN A 338 -13.19 15.64 -10.16
CA GLN A 338 -14.59 15.83 -10.54
C GLN A 338 -15.22 17.06 -9.88
N THR A 339 -15.18 17.12 -8.56
CA THR A 339 -15.85 18.13 -7.74
C THR A 339 -15.23 18.19 -6.36
N ASP A 340 -15.47 19.28 -5.64
CA ASP A 340 -15.20 19.40 -4.22
C ASP A 340 -15.84 18.24 -3.45
N ARG A 341 -15.12 17.70 -2.46
CA ARG A 341 -15.57 16.59 -1.62
C ARG A 341 -15.25 16.85 -0.16
N VAL A 342 -16.16 16.45 0.70
CA VAL A 342 -15.92 16.33 2.15
C VAL A 342 -16.19 14.88 2.53
N VAL A 343 -15.26 14.28 3.25
CA VAL A 343 -15.32 12.88 3.68
C VAL A 343 -15.14 12.84 5.19
N ASP A 344 -16.16 12.36 5.89
CA ASP A 344 -16.12 12.08 7.32
C ASP A 344 -16.17 10.56 7.54
N ARG A 345 -15.25 10.05 8.36
CA ARG A 345 -15.13 8.61 8.63
C ARG A 345 -14.85 8.34 10.10
N GLN A 346 -15.39 7.23 10.58
CA GLN A 346 -14.92 6.59 11.80
C GLN A 346 -13.96 5.47 11.42
N VAL A 347 -12.87 5.34 12.14
CA VAL A 347 -11.82 4.36 11.82
C VAL A 347 -11.35 3.70 13.10
N PHE A 348 -11.12 2.38 13.07
CA PHE A 348 -10.42 1.72 14.16
C PHE A 348 -8.95 2.09 14.21
N SER A 349 -8.50 2.58 15.36
CA SER A 349 -7.09 2.75 15.70
C SER A 349 -6.68 1.75 16.78
N ARG A 350 -5.37 1.68 17.09
CA ARG A 350 -4.84 0.85 18.18
C ARG A 350 -5.46 1.15 19.55
N ARG A 351 -6.04 2.33 19.77
CA ARG A 351 -6.58 2.80 21.06
C ARG A 351 -8.10 2.95 21.09
N GLY A 352 -8.80 2.54 20.03
CA GLY A 352 -10.24 2.70 19.88
C GLY A 352 -10.61 3.36 18.55
N VAL A 353 -11.85 3.82 18.44
CA VAL A 353 -12.37 4.48 17.24
C VAL A 353 -11.93 5.95 17.23
N VAL A 354 -11.47 6.42 16.08
CA VAL A 354 -11.08 7.82 15.83
C VAL A 354 -11.91 8.40 14.70
N ASN A 355 -12.14 9.72 14.75
CA ASN A 355 -12.82 10.44 13.68
C ASN A 355 -11.80 11.01 12.72
N VAL A 356 -12.03 10.81 11.43
CA VAL A 356 -11.24 11.34 10.33
C VAL A 356 -12.11 12.28 9.52
N ARG A 357 -11.54 13.42 9.14
CA ARG A 357 -12.14 14.32 8.16
C ARG A 357 -11.14 14.61 7.05
N ALA A 358 -11.62 14.65 5.81
CA ALA A 358 -10.87 15.05 4.63
C ALA A 358 -11.71 16.01 3.78
N ILE A 359 -11.08 17.04 3.25
CA ILE A 359 -11.67 18.01 2.33
C ILE A 359 -10.78 18.07 1.10
N LEU A 360 -11.38 17.91 -0.07
CA LEU A 360 -10.73 18.02 -1.36
C LEU A 360 -11.40 19.16 -2.12
N LYS A 361 -10.61 20.13 -2.56
CA LYS A 361 -10.98 21.26 -3.42
C LYS A 361 -10.17 21.20 -4.71
N ARG A 362 -10.56 21.97 -5.73
CA ARG A 362 -9.88 21.98 -7.04
C ARG A 362 -8.35 22.06 -6.98
N ASP A 363 -7.81 22.90 -6.10
CA ASP A 363 -6.38 23.23 -6.05
C ASP A 363 -5.71 22.86 -4.74
N TRP A 364 -6.45 22.32 -3.77
CA TRP A 364 -5.90 21.88 -2.49
C TRP A 364 -6.72 20.76 -1.86
N MET A 365 -6.12 20.01 -0.97
CA MET A 365 -6.80 19.04 -0.13
C MET A 365 -6.19 19.02 1.27
N MET A 366 -7.00 18.79 2.29
CA MET A 366 -6.53 18.65 3.66
C MET A 366 -7.26 17.53 4.37
N GLY A 367 -6.55 16.80 5.23
CA GLY A 367 -7.16 15.74 6.01
C GLY A 367 -6.49 15.56 7.35
N ALA A 368 -7.29 15.24 8.36
CA ALA A 368 -6.83 15.11 9.73
C ALA A 368 -7.60 14.05 10.50
N VAL A 369 -6.96 13.54 11.54
CA VAL A 369 -7.56 12.61 12.51
C VAL A 369 -7.63 13.21 13.92
N ALA A 370 -8.81 13.09 14.51
CA ALA A 370 -9.10 13.47 15.88
C ALA A 370 -8.77 12.32 16.86
N GLY A 371 -7.89 12.57 17.83
CA GLY A 371 -7.65 11.68 18.97
C GLY A 371 -6.71 10.48 18.75
N ALA A 372 -6.13 10.29 17.56
CA ALA A 372 -5.23 9.16 17.31
C ALA A 372 -3.83 9.39 17.90
N ALA A 373 -3.58 8.91 19.12
CA ALA A 373 -2.27 8.99 19.78
C ALA A 373 -1.26 7.93 19.27
N VAL A 374 -1.21 7.69 17.96
CA VAL A 374 -0.27 6.74 17.36
C VAL A 374 1.07 7.43 17.11
N ARG A 375 2.17 6.82 17.60
CA ARG A 375 3.53 7.30 17.41
C ARG A 375 4.29 6.31 16.53
N HIS A 376 4.28 6.54 15.22
CA HIS A 376 5.23 5.91 14.31
C HIS A 376 5.48 6.80 13.10
N GLU A 377 6.67 6.70 12.53
CA GLU A 377 7.19 7.46 11.38
C GLU A 377 6.44 7.28 10.05
N GLN A 378 5.43 6.42 9.99
CA GLN A 378 4.55 6.25 8.82
C GLN A 378 3.16 6.82 9.07
N PHE A 379 2.86 7.25 10.30
CA PHE A 379 1.56 7.77 10.66
C PHE A 379 1.54 9.25 10.37
N HIS A 380 0.67 9.67 9.47
CA HIS A 380 0.54 11.06 9.05
C HIS A 380 -0.83 11.58 9.51
N PRO A 381 -0.92 12.12 10.74
CA PRO A 381 -2.20 12.39 11.39
C PRO A 381 -2.94 13.61 10.84
N ALA A 382 -2.22 14.56 10.25
CA ALA A 382 -2.82 15.72 9.62
C ALA A 382 -1.93 16.23 8.48
N THR A 383 -2.51 16.37 7.29
CA THR A 383 -1.79 16.73 6.07
C THR A 383 -2.54 17.77 5.27
N ILE A 384 -1.80 18.61 4.55
CA ILE A 384 -2.32 19.50 3.52
C ILE A 384 -1.51 19.27 2.25
N HIS A 385 -2.17 19.24 1.09
CA HIS A 385 -1.54 19.21 -0.22
C HIS A 385 -2.18 20.29 -1.10
N TRP A 386 -1.40 20.90 -1.97
CA TRP A 386 -1.89 21.95 -2.86
C TRP A 386 -1.15 21.94 -4.20
N ARG A 387 -1.75 22.56 -5.20
CA ARG A 387 -1.14 22.79 -6.50
C ARG A 387 -0.02 23.81 -6.37
N SER A 388 1.19 23.44 -6.75
CA SER A 388 2.36 24.32 -6.75
C SER A 388 3.02 24.28 -8.13
N GLY A 389 2.54 25.12 -9.04
CA GLY A 389 2.85 25.03 -10.47
C GLY A 389 2.36 23.69 -11.05
N ASP A 390 3.26 22.98 -11.73
CA ASP A 390 3.01 21.62 -12.29
C ASP A 390 3.27 20.49 -11.28
N SER A 391 3.59 20.84 -10.03
CA SER A 391 3.93 19.90 -8.95
C SER A 391 2.99 20.05 -7.77
N VAL A 392 3.23 19.27 -6.72
CA VAL A 392 2.45 19.28 -5.49
C VAL A 392 3.28 19.87 -4.36
N GLY A 393 2.74 20.87 -3.69
CA GLY A 393 3.21 21.28 -2.37
C GLY A 393 2.51 20.46 -1.29
N TRP A 394 3.20 20.16 -0.20
CA TRP A 394 2.61 19.41 0.91
C TRP A 394 3.11 19.90 2.27
N LEU A 395 2.28 19.67 3.28
CA LEU A 395 2.55 19.92 4.70
C LEU A 395 2.08 18.70 5.52
N LEU A 396 2.90 18.31 6.49
CA LEU A 396 2.64 17.25 7.44
C LEU A 396 2.82 17.81 8.87
N ALA A 397 1.75 17.81 9.65
CA ALA A 397 1.85 18.02 11.09
C ALA A 397 2.07 16.68 11.80
N PHE A 398 3.14 16.61 12.59
CA PHE A 398 3.48 15.42 13.36
C PHE A 398 4.26 15.81 14.62
N GLY A 399 4.42 14.88 15.55
CA GLY A 399 5.24 15.14 16.72
C GLY A 399 5.55 13.87 17.47
N GLU A 400 6.71 13.85 18.11
CA GLU A 400 7.10 12.75 19.02
C GLU A 400 6.11 12.62 20.16
N SER A 401 5.47 13.72 20.55
CA SER A 401 4.37 13.80 21.51
C SER A 401 3.03 13.30 20.97
N GLY A 402 2.92 13.08 19.66
CA GLY A 402 1.67 12.79 18.94
C GLY A 402 0.93 14.06 18.55
N ALA A 403 0.39 14.07 17.34
CA ALA A 403 -0.40 15.16 16.80
C ALA A 403 -1.82 14.68 16.50
N SER A 404 -2.79 15.57 16.66
CA SER A 404 -4.17 15.37 16.24
C SER A 404 -4.65 16.62 15.51
N GLY A 405 -5.58 16.46 14.58
CA GLY A 405 -6.21 17.60 13.94
C GLY A 405 -7.71 17.43 13.77
N THR A 406 -8.40 18.57 13.75
CA THR A 406 -9.79 18.71 13.34
C THR A 406 -9.87 19.72 12.19
N ILE A 407 -10.83 19.55 11.31
CA ILE A 407 -11.02 20.43 10.15
C ILE A 407 -12.42 21.02 10.19
N GLU A 408 -12.49 22.33 9.99
CA GLU A 408 -13.70 23.12 9.81
C GLU A 408 -13.45 24.08 8.63
N ASP A 409 -14.30 23.99 7.60
CA ASP A 409 -14.15 24.72 6.33
C ASP A 409 -12.74 24.59 5.74
N GLN A 410 -12.01 25.69 5.58
CA GLN A 410 -10.63 25.73 5.09
C GLN A 410 -9.58 25.84 6.21
N SER A 411 -9.98 25.57 7.45
CA SER A 411 -9.14 25.66 8.64
C SER A 411 -8.89 24.28 9.27
N MET A 412 -7.63 24.01 9.60
CA MET A 412 -7.18 22.85 10.36
C MET A 412 -6.64 23.28 11.72
N SER A 413 -7.27 22.81 12.80
CA SER A 413 -6.79 23.01 14.16
C SER A 413 -6.00 21.80 14.62
N LEU A 414 -4.76 22.02 15.03
CA LEU A 414 -3.81 20.99 15.46
C LEU A 414 -3.61 21.02 16.97
N LYS A 415 -3.58 19.85 17.60
CA LYS A 415 -3.36 19.65 19.04
C LYS A 415 -2.15 18.75 19.29
N VAL A 416 -1.47 18.97 20.41
CA VAL A 416 -0.42 18.08 20.92
C VAL A 416 -1.06 17.07 21.86
N LEU A 417 -1.11 15.79 21.47
CA LEU A 417 -1.89 14.79 22.22
C LEU A 417 -1.27 14.39 23.57
N ARG A 418 0.06 14.46 23.69
CA ARG A 418 0.77 14.20 24.95
C ARG A 418 1.83 15.28 25.16
N PRO A 419 1.42 16.48 25.58
CA PRO A 419 2.32 17.61 25.75
C PRO A 419 3.53 17.24 26.60
N ASP A 420 4.71 17.56 26.10
CA ASP A 420 5.98 17.25 26.73
C ASP A 420 6.98 18.37 26.39
N PRO A 421 7.46 19.14 27.38
CA PRO A 421 8.41 20.21 27.14
C PRO A 421 9.74 19.77 26.52
N ALA A 422 10.10 18.48 26.63
CA ALA A 422 11.29 17.93 26.00
C ALA A 422 11.14 17.72 24.48
N HIS A 423 9.90 17.67 23.98
CA HIS A 423 9.62 17.31 22.59
C HIS A 423 8.79 18.40 21.89
N PRO A 424 9.37 19.13 20.92
CA PRO A 424 8.65 20.19 20.24
C PRO A 424 7.51 19.65 19.36
N PHE A 425 6.49 20.48 19.15
CA PHE A 425 5.50 20.27 18.10
C PHE A 425 6.09 20.66 16.76
N ARG A 426 5.89 19.85 15.71
CA ARG A 426 6.58 20.03 14.43
C ARG A 426 5.60 19.99 13.26
N ILE A 427 5.91 20.81 12.28
CA ILE A 427 5.31 20.77 10.96
C ILE A 427 6.44 20.68 9.96
N GLN A 428 6.43 19.64 9.13
CA GLN A 428 7.30 19.54 7.96
C GLN A 428 6.52 19.94 6.72
N LEU A 429 7.16 20.66 5.81
CA LEU A 429 6.57 21.01 4.53
C LEU A 429 7.62 21.05 3.43
N LEU A 430 7.15 20.87 2.20
CA LEU A 430 7.94 21.03 1.00
C LEU A 430 7.04 21.51 -0.14
N ALA A 431 7.53 22.48 -0.91
CA ALA A 431 6.98 22.87 -2.19
C ALA A 431 8.14 23.29 -3.11
N PRO A 432 8.03 23.13 -4.44
CA PRO A 432 9.05 23.61 -5.36
C PRO A 432 9.32 25.10 -5.18
N GLY A 433 10.60 25.45 -4.97
CA GLY A 433 11.02 26.84 -4.75
C GLY A 433 10.67 27.41 -3.38
N VAL A 434 10.29 26.59 -2.40
CA VAL A 434 10.04 27.07 -1.04
C VAL A 434 11.35 27.55 -0.38
N GLU A 435 11.28 28.69 0.27
CA GLU A 435 12.34 29.25 1.09
C GLU A 435 11.92 29.31 2.55
N VAL A 436 12.88 29.18 3.48
CA VAL A 436 12.62 29.25 4.94
C VAL A 436 11.94 30.56 5.32
N ASP A 437 12.25 31.63 4.59
CA ASP A 437 11.73 32.97 4.84
C ASP A 437 10.25 33.14 4.51
N ALA A 438 9.67 32.20 3.75
CA ALA A 438 8.24 32.15 3.48
C ALA A 438 7.39 31.74 4.69
N ILE A 439 8.01 31.19 5.74
CA ILE A 439 7.36 30.66 6.93
C ILE A 439 7.66 31.60 8.10
N ARG A 440 6.93 32.73 8.17
CA ARG A 440 7.15 33.76 9.17
C ARG A 440 5.83 34.33 9.67
N GLY A 441 5.78 34.61 10.97
CA GLY A 441 4.60 35.23 11.60
C GLY A 441 3.34 34.37 11.45
N ASP A 442 2.23 35.06 11.20
CA ASP A 442 0.86 34.55 11.09
C ASP A 442 0.38 34.37 9.65
N ARG A 443 1.27 34.55 8.66
CA ARG A 443 0.96 34.41 7.24
C ARG A 443 2.13 33.77 6.51
N TRP A 444 1.93 32.57 6.00
CA TRP A 444 2.93 31.83 5.23
C TRP A 444 2.61 31.93 3.74
N GLU A 445 3.48 32.62 3.01
CA GLU A 445 3.35 32.83 1.57
C GLU A 445 4.16 31.77 0.82
N LEU A 446 3.54 30.60 0.64
CA LEU A 446 4.19 29.45 0.02
C LEU A 446 3.96 29.46 -1.50
N PRO A 447 4.82 28.81 -2.30
CA PRO A 447 4.59 28.65 -3.73
C PRO A 447 3.24 27.98 -4.01
N GLY A 448 2.29 28.74 -4.57
CA GLY A 448 0.97 28.28 -4.97
C GLY A 448 -0.12 28.33 -3.89
N VAL A 449 0.19 28.71 -2.65
CA VAL A 449 -0.82 28.84 -1.58
C VAL A 449 -0.41 29.85 -0.52
N THR A 450 -1.39 30.54 0.05
CA THR A 450 -1.18 31.29 1.30
C THR A 450 -1.88 30.58 2.45
N ILE A 451 -1.15 30.37 3.55
CA ILE A 451 -1.67 29.75 4.76
C ILE A 451 -1.59 30.77 5.90
N LEU A 452 -2.75 31.16 6.44
CA LEU A 452 -2.83 31.93 7.66
C LEU A 452 -2.59 31.02 8.86
N VAL A 453 -1.76 31.47 9.81
CA VAL A 453 -1.31 30.67 10.95
C VAL A 453 -1.62 31.39 12.25
N ASN A 454 -2.43 30.76 13.09
CA ASN A 454 -2.60 31.17 14.48
C ASN A 454 -1.95 30.12 15.38
N ALA A 455 -0.83 30.48 16.00
CA ALA A 455 -0.06 29.59 16.87
C ALA A 455 0.02 30.17 18.29
N PRO A 456 -0.88 29.77 19.20
CA PRO A 456 -0.78 30.12 20.62
C PRO A 456 0.55 29.72 21.28
N LEU A 457 1.28 28.77 20.70
CA LEU A 457 2.65 28.40 21.08
C LEU A 457 3.71 29.47 20.74
N GLY A 458 3.34 30.57 20.07
CA GLY A 458 4.22 31.64 19.64
C GLY A 458 4.86 31.39 18.27
N SER A 459 5.98 32.07 18.00
CA SER A 459 6.67 31.98 16.71
C SER A 459 7.46 30.66 16.57
N PRO A 460 7.39 29.98 15.41
CA PRO A 460 8.18 28.78 15.19
C PRO A 460 9.67 29.10 15.03
N ARG A 461 10.51 28.11 15.34
CA ARG A 461 11.86 28.01 14.77
C ARG A 461 11.76 27.26 13.45
N VAL A 462 12.32 27.84 12.39
CA VAL A 462 12.22 27.28 11.03
C VAL A 462 13.61 26.95 10.50
N SER A 463 13.79 25.75 9.96
CA SER A 463 15.06 25.30 9.39
C SER A 463 14.87 24.20 8.36
N TRP A 464 15.86 24.03 7.49
CA TRP A 464 15.98 22.81 6.67
C TRP A 464 16.39 21.62 7.53
N VAL A 465 15.75 20.47 7.31
CA VAL A 465 16.09 19.20 7.95
C VAL A 465 16.12 18.07 6.93
N ASP A 466 16.98 17.08 7.14
CA ASP A 466 17.03 15.87 6.32
C ASP A 466 16.17 14.78 6.94
N ASP A 467 15.05 14.45 6.29
CA ASP A 467 14.21 13.31 6.64
C ASP A 467 14.61 12.09 5.79
N ARG A 468 14.80 10.95 6.44
CA ARG A 468 15.24 9.71 5.79
C ARG A 468 14.33 9.26 4.63
N ARG A 469 13.04 9.59 4.66
CA ARG A 469 12.04 9.15 3.69
C ARG A 469 11.52 10.29 2.80
N LYS A 470 11.49 11.51 3.32
CA LYS A 470 10.96 12.69 2.61
C LYS A 470 12.05 13.55 1.98
N GLY A 471 13.32 13.21 2.22
CA GLY A 471 14.46 14.00 1.76
C GLY A 471 14.61 15.29 2.56
N ARG A 472 15.19 16.31 1.93
CA ARG A 472 15.42 17.61 2.56
C ARG A 472 14.14 18.43 2.53
N VAL A 473 13.63 18.79 3.72
CA VAL A 473 12.34 19.46 3.91
C VAL A 473 12.49 20.66 4.84
N VAL A 474 11.53 21.58 4.80
CA VAL A 474 11.49 22.68 5.76
C VAL A 474 10.70 22.24 6.98
N GLU A 475 11.25 22.43 8.17
CA GLU A 475 10.59 22.13 9.45
C GLU A 475 10.34 23.41 10.23
N ALA A 476 9.09 23.64 10.61
CA ALA A 476 8.67 24.63 11.60
C ALA A 476 8.42 23.91 12.93
N SER A 477 9.05 24.40 14.01
CA SER A 477 9.00 23.77 15.33
C SER A 477 8.65 24.76 16.44
N TRP A 478 7.80 24.31 17.36
CA TRP A 478 7.36 25.07 18.53
C TRP A 478 7.72 24.32 19.81
N GLY A 479 8.30 25.04 20.77
CA GLY A 479 8.43 24.52 22.13
C GLY A 479 7.05 24.37 22.76
N VAL A 480 6.81 23.27 23.47
CA VAL A 480 5.57 23.03 24.19
C VAL A 480 5.77 23.43 25.66
N PRO A 481 5.06 24.45 26.19
CA PRO A 481 5.22 24.88 27.57
C PRO A 481 4.88 23.79 28.60
N GLU A 482 5.48 23.88 29.78
CA GLU A 482 5.06 23.06 30.92
C GLU A 482 3.60 23.34 31.28
N GLY A 483 2.83 22.28 31.50
CA GLY A 483 1.39 22.39 31.81
C GLY A 483 0.49 22.65 30.61
N TRP A 484 1.00 22.63 29.37
CA TRP A 484 0.16 22.74 28.17
C TRP A 484 -0.92 21.66 28.13
N SER A 485 -2.17 22.03 27.83
CA SER A 485 -3.28 21.07 27.77
C SER A 485 -3.28 20.33 26.43
N ALA A 486 -3.59 19.04 26.46
CA ALA A 486 -3.84 18.26 25.25
C ALA A 486 -5.11 18.73 24.50
N GLU A 487 -5.97 19.51 25.16
CA GLU A 487 -7.18 20.08 24.57
C GLU A 487 -6.96 21.43 23.89
N ASP A 488 -5.84 22.11 24.17
CA ASP A 488 -5.55 23.41 23.60
C ASP A 488 -5.06 23.28 22.15
N VAL A 489 -5.53 24.18 21.29
CA VAL A 489 -5.03 24.29 19.92
C VAL A 489 -3.60 24.82 19.95
N ALA A 490 -2.67 24.01 19.45
CA ALA A 490 -1.27 24.35 19.34
C ALA A 490 -0.99 25.26 18.14
N VAL A 491 -1.57 24.90 16.99
CA VAL A 491 -1.46 25.63 15.73
C VAL A 491 -2.76 25.48 14.97
N GLN A 492 -3.30 26.56 14.44
CA GLN A 492 -4.38 26.57 13.47
C GLN A 492 -3.84 27.05 12.13
N LEU A 493 -4.11 26.30 11.08
CA LEU A 493 -3.71 26.61 9.70
C LEU A 493 -4.97 26.86 8.88
N THR A 494 -5.07 27.98 8.18
CA THR A 494 -6.21 28.31 7.32
C THR A 494 -5.73 28.61 5.91
N ILE A 495 -6.25 27.90 4.92
CA ILE A 495 -5.94 28.19 3.52
C ILE A 495 -6.70 29.47 3.13
N GLU A 496 -5.96 30.46 2.64
CA GLU A 496 -6.55 31.65 2.04
C GLU A 496 -6.87 31.34 0.58
N GLU A 497 -8.17 31.17 0.28
CA GLU A 497 -8.62 31.01 -1.10
C GLU A 497 -8.50 32.36 -1.82
N THR A 498 -7.91 32.34 -3.00
CA THR A 498 -7.93 33.49 -3.92
C THR A 498 -9.06 33.25 -4.91
N ASP A 499 -9.97 34.22 -5.01
CA ASP A 499 -11.15 34.17 -5.90
C ASP A 499 -10.80 33.95 -7.39
#